data_AF-Q3UEP0-F1
#
_entry.id   AF-Q3UEP0-F1
#
_cell.length_a   1.000
_cell.length_b   1.000
_cell.length_c   1.000
_cell.angle_alpha   90.00
_cell.angle_beta   90.00
_cell.angle_gamma   90.00
#
_symmetry.space_group_name_H-M   'P 1'
#
loop_
_entity.id
_entity.type
_entity.pdbx_description
1 polymer ?
#
loop_
_entity_poly.entity_id
_entity_poly.type
_entity_poly.pdbx_seq_one_letter_code
_entity_poly.pdbx_strand_id
1 'polypeptide(L)'
;MAPVAGKKAKKGILERLNAGEVVIGDGGFVFALEKRGYVKAGPWTPEAAVEHPEAVRQLHREFLRAGSNVMQTFTFYASEDKLENRGNYVAEKISGQKVNEAACDIARQVADEGDALVAGGVSQTPSYLSCKSEVEVKKIFRQQLEVFMKKNVDFLIAEVSKGNPFRKKETFLTLRRPEQDAVQTSTRSDNIYLTFQIFFHLRPLQPLTQFT
;
A
#
# COMPACT_ATOMS: atom_id res chain seq x y z
N MET A 1 -13.34 -40.47 -9.31
CA MET A 1 -13.20 -39.12 -8.72
C MET A 1 -12.74 -38.18 -9.81
N ALA A 2 -13.50 -37.11 -10.10
CA ALA A 2 -13.08 -36.08 -11.04
C ALA A 2 -11.86 -35.33 -10.46
N PRO A 3 -10.88 -34.94 -11.28
CA PRO A 3 -9.73 -34.18 -10.79
C PRO A 3 -10.22 -32.84 -10.23
N VAL A 4 -9.83 -32.54 -8.99
CA VAL A 4 -10.03 -31.24 -8.36
C VAL A 4 -9.24 -30.22 -9.19
N ALA A 5 -9.93 -29.34 -9.89
CA ALA A 5 -9.30 -28.27 -10.65
C ALA A 5 -8.40 -27.46 -9.70
N GLY A 6 -7.08 -27.51 -9.93
CA GLY A 6 -6.14 -26.69 -9.18
C GLY A 6 -6.53 -25.22 -9.30
N LYS A 7 -6.45 -24.46 -8.19
CA LYS A 7 -6.62 -23.01 -8.20
C LYS A 7 -5.74 -22.44 -9.33
N LYS A 8 -6.37 -21.88 -10.38
CA LYS A 8 -5.64 -21.14 -11.42
C LYS A 8 -4.82 -20.07 -10.71
N ALA A 9 -3.54 -19.94 -11.05
CA ALA A 9 -2.70 -18.86 -10.54
C ALA A 9 -3.38 -17.52 -10.88
N LYS A 10 -3.57 -16.66 -9.86
CA LYS A 10 -4.15 -15.32 -10.05
C LYS A 10 -3.19 -14.49 -10.91
N LYS A 11 -3.71 -13.75 -11.90
CA LYS A 11 -2.91 -12.82 -12.71
C LYS A 11 -2.39 -11.67 -11.84
N GLY A 12 -1.11 -11.38 -11.95
CA GLY A 12 -0.46 -10.20 -11.37
C GLY A 12 -0.92 -8.90 -12.01
N ILE A 13 -0.55 -7.77 -11.40
CA ILE A 13 -1.04 -6.44 -11.80
C ILE A 13 -0.65 -6.10 -13.25
N LEU A 14 0.60 -6.31 -13.63
CA LEU A 14 1.06 -6.03 -14.99
C LEU A 14 0.47 -6.99 -16.02
N GLU A 15 0.22 -8.24 -15.66
CA GLU A 15 -0.39 -9.21 -16.56
C GLU A 15 -1.82 -8.79 -16.91
N ARG A 16 -2.59 -8.31 -15.93
CA ARG A 16 -3.94 -7.76 -16.16
C ARG A 16 -3.90 -6.54 -17.08
N LEU A 17 -3.02 -5.58 -16.77
CA LEU A 17 -2.91 -4.34 -17.55
C LEU A 17 -2.42 -4.58 -18.98
N ASN A 18 -1.42 -5.43 -19.17
CA ASN A 18 -0.90 -5.78 -20.50
C ASN A 18 -1.92 -6.56 -21.34
N ALA A 19 -2.85 -7.27 -20.70
CA ALA A 19 -3.97 -7.92 -21.36
C ALA A 19 -5.11 -6.94 -21.73
N GLY A 20 -4.98 -5.64 -21.42
CA GLY A 20 -6.01 -4.63 -21.65
C GLY A 20 -7.17 -4.69 -20.66
N GLU A 21 -7.02 -5.37 -19.52
CA GLU A 21 -8.04 -5.41 -18.47
C GLU A 21 -8.15 -4.05 -17.76
N VAL A 22 -9.37 -3.71 -17.35
CA VAL A 22 -9.61 -2.60 -16.44
C VAL A 22 -9.46 -3.12 -15.02
N VAL A 23 -8.48 -2.59 -14.28
CA VAL A 23 -8.25 -2.92 -12.87
C VAL A 23 -8.93 -1.89 -11.99
N ILE A 24 -9.88 -2.34 -11.16
CA ILE A 24 -10.66 -1.47 -10.27
C ILE A 24 -9.94 -1.38 -8.92
N GLY A 25 -9.64 -0.17 -8.46
CA GLY A 25 -9.09 0.09 -7.11
C GLY A 25 -10.16 0.02 -6.02
N ASP A 26 -9.73 -0.07 -4.76
CA ASP A 26 -10.63 0.14 -3.62
C ASP A 26 -10.89 1.64 -3.36
N GLY A 27 -11.61 1.94 -2.28
CA GLY A 27 -12.03 3.29 -1.93
C GLY A 27 -11.36 3.87 -0.69
N GLY A 28 -11.90 4.98 -0.20
CA GLY A 28 -11.34 5.72 0.93
C GLY A 28 -11.51 5.03 2.29
N PHE A 29 -10.55 4.21 2.69
CA PHE A 29 -10.54 3.49 3.98
C PHE A 29 -10.67 4.40 5.20
N VAL A 30 -9.75 5.37 5.34
CA VAL A 30 -9.67 6.24 6.53
C VAL A 30 -10.95 7.02 6.79
N PHE A 31 -11.58 7.55 5.73
CA PHE A 31 -12.83 8.29 5.84
C PHE A 31 -14.04 7.38 6.10
N ALA A 32 -14.09 6.20 5.48
CA ALA A 32 -15.17 5.25 5.71
C ALA A 32 -15.13 4.70 7.14
N LEU A 33 -13.96 4.39 7.67
CA LEU A 33 -13.79 3.91 9.04
C LEU A 33 -13.99 5.00 10.08
N GLU A 34 -13.66 6.26 9.78
CA GLU A 34 -13.97 7.39 10.67
C GLU A 34 -15.48 7.56 10.85
N LYS A 35 -16.24 7.56 9.75
CA LYS A 35 -17.72 7.60 9.79
C LYS A 35 -18.34 6.42 10.53
N ARG A 36 -17.63 5.29 10.61
CA ARG A 36 -18.03 4.09 11.37
C ARG A 36 -17.54 4.09 12.81
N GLY A 37 -16.78 5.11 13.23
CA GLY A 37 -16.28 5.26 14.60
C GLY A 37 -15.00 4.50 14.93
N TYR A 38 -14.27 3.98 13.93
CA TYR A 38 -13.05 3.19 14.14
C TYR A 38 -11.75 3.96 13.84
N VAL A 39 -11.84 5.13 13.22
CA VAL A 39 -10.69 6.01 12.98
C VAL A 39 -10.98 7.37 13.57
N LYS A 40 -10.00 7.95 14.26
CA LYS A 40 -10.14 9.28 14.86
C LYS A 40 -9.71 10.36 13.87
N ALA A 41 -10.61 11.32 13.63
CA ALA A 41 -10.28 12.54 12.89
C ALA A 41 -9.15 13.32 13.59
N GLY A 42 -8.14 13.71 12.82
CA GLY A 42 -6.95 14.41 13.31
C GLY A 42 -5.69 13.56 13.09
N PRO A 43 -5.43 12.53 13.92
CA PRO A 43 -4.30 11.62 13.71
C PRO A 43 -4.46 10.76 12.45
N TRP A 44 -5.68 10.29 12.16
CA TRP A 44 -6.02 9.40 11.04
C TRP A 44 -5.22 8.10 11.01
N THR A 45 -4.88 7.56 12.18
CA THR A 45 -4.01 6.40 12.34
C THR A 45 -4.80 5.08 12.22
N PRO A 46 -4.13 3.97 11.80
CA PRO A 46 -4.80 2.71 11.49
C PRO A 46 -4.78 1.65 12.61
N GLU A 47 -4.74 2.03 13.88
CA GLU A 47 -4.77 1.11 15.04
C GLU A 47 -5.98 0.15 15.04
N ALA A 48 -7.07 0.53 14.38
CA ALA A 48 -8.23 -0.33 14.17
C ALA A 48 -7.91 -1.67 13.49
N ALA A 49 -6.80 -1.79 12.76
CA ALA A 49 -6.36 -3.08 12.21
C ALA A 49 -6.05 -4.11 13.32
N VAL A 50 -5.67 -3.66 14.51
CA VAL A 50 -5.37 -4.50 15.68
C VAL A 50 -6.51 -4.47 16.68
N GLU A 51 -7.08 -3.29 16.96
CA GLU A 51 -8.12 -3.13 17.99
C GLU A 51 -9.50 -3.62 17.51
N HIS A 52 -9.79 -3.43 16.22
CA HIS A 52 -11.08 -3.72 15.61
C HIS A 52 -10.94 -4.42 14.24
N PRO A 53 -10.22 -5.56 14.16
CA PRO A 53 -9.89 -6.21 12.89
C PRO A 53 -11.11 -6.60 12.06
N GLU A 54 -12.23 -6.94 12.71
CA GLU A 54 -13.49 -7.24 12.03
C GLU A 54 -14.05 -6.05 11.24
N ALA A 55 -13.93 -4.82 11.77
CA ALA A 55 -14.41 -3.63 11.09
C ALA A 55 -13.60 -3.34 9.82
N VAL A 56 -12.28 -3.49 9.90
CA VAL A 56 -11.37 -3.34 8.76
C VAL A 56 -11.62 -4.44 7.72
N ARG A 57 -11.76 -5.70 8.16
CA ARG A 57 -12.06 -6.83 7.29
C ARG A 57 -13.39 -6.66 6.57
N GLN A 58 -14.42 -6.24 7.29
CA GLN A 58 -15.74 -6.02 6.74
C GLN A 58 -15.72 -4.95 5.65
N LEU A 59 -14.98 -3.84 5.85
CA LEU A 59 -14.83 -2.82 4.83
C LEU A 59 -14.07 -3.32 3.59
N HIS A 60 -13.00 -4.09 3.75
CA HIS A 60 -12.35 -4.76 2.61
C HIS A 60 -13.33 -5.63 1.83
N ARG A 61 -14.16 -6.42 2.52
CA ARG A 61 -15.16 -7.30 1.87
C ARG A 61 -16.21 -6.51 1.11
N GLU A 62 -16.61 -5.36 1.62
CA GLU A 62 -17.54 -4.47 0.93
C GLU A 62 -16.94 -3.92 -0.38
N PHE A 63 -15.66 -3.52 -0.36
CA PHE A 63 -14.97 -3.08 -1.59
C PHE A 63 -14.77 -4.24 -2.58
N LEU A 64 -14.39 -5.42 -2.10
CA LEU A 64 -14.29 -6.61 -2.94
C LEU A 64 -15.65 -6.94 -3.59
N ARG A 65 -16.73 -6.93 -2.79
CA ARG A 65 -18.09 -7.17 -3.28
C ARG A 65 -18.57 -6.11 -4.26
N ALA A 66 -18.11 -4.86 -4.12
CA ALA A 66 -18.39 -3.77 -5.05
C ALA A 66 -17.61 -3.89 -6.37
N GLY A 67 -16.68 -4.86 -6.48
CA GLY A 67 -15.93 -5.16 -7.70
C GLY A 67 -14.47 -4.71 -7.69
N SER A 68 -13.91 -4.29 -6.55
CA SER A 68 -12.50 -3.94 -6.48
C SER A 68 -11.60 -5.16 -6.72
N ASN A 69 -10.57 -4.96 -7.54
CA ASN A 69 -9.50 -5.92 -7.83
C ASN A 69 -8.24 -5.67 -6.97
N VAL A 70 -8.24 -4.61 -6.14
CA VAL A 70 -7.08 -4.23 -5.33
C VAL A 70 -7.53 -3.97 -3.90
N MET A 71 -6.96 -4.73 -2.97
CA MET A 71 -7.07 -4.50 -1.54
C MET A 71 -5.81 -3.76 -1.08
N GLN A 72 -5.87 -2.44 -1.01
CA GLN A 72 -4.77 -1.63 -0.51
C GLN A 72 -4.65 -1.83 1.00
N THR A 73 -3.45 -2.15 1.50
CA THR A 73 -3.23 -2.35 2.92
C THR A 73 -3.59 -1.08 3.71
N PHE A 74 -4.29 -1.24 4.83
CA PHE A 74 -4.67 -0.13 5.71
C PHE A 74 -3.46 0.38 6.53
N THR A 75 -2.45 0.89 5.84
CA THR A 75 -1.10 1.19 6.37
C THR A 75 -0.62 2.61 6.11
N PHE A 76 -1.45 3.44 5.46
CA PHE A 76 -1.08 4.77 4.96
C PHE A 76 -0.45 5.68 6.02
N TYR A 77 -0.93 5.62 7.27
CA TYR A 77 -0.42 6.40 8.42
C TYR A 77 0.14 5.52 9.56
N ALA A 78 0.61 4.32 9.25
CA ALA A 78 1.14 3.36 10.23
C ALA A 78 2.65 3.46 10.47
N SER A 79 3.29 4.59 10.16
CA SER A 79 4.69 4.81 10.51
C SER A 79 4.81 5.17 12.00
N GLU A 80 5.87 4.70 12.66
CA GLU A 80 6.06 4.90 14.11
C GLU A 80 5.98 6.40 14.49
N ASP A 81 6.64 7.25 13.69
CA ASP A 81 6.66 8.70 13.88
C ASP A 81 5.29 9.40 13.68
N LYS A 82 4.31 8.68 13.10
CA LYS A 82 2.94 9.15 12.92
C LYS A 82 2.02 8.64 14.03
N LEU A 83 2.25 7.44 14.54
CA LEU A 83 1.49 6.85 15.65
C LEU A 83 1.71 7.60 16.98
N GLU A 84 2.84 8.29 17.12
CA GLU A 84 3.19 9.15 18.28
C GLU A 84 2.78 10.63 18.09
N ASN A 85 2.15 10.99 16.97
CA ASN A 85 1.96 12.38 16.58
C ASN A 85 0.56 12.90 16.96
N ARG A 86 0.46 14.22 17.20
CA ARG A 86 -0.80 14.95 17.50
C ARG A 86 -1.57 14.42 18.71
N GLY A 87 -0.86 14.08 19.79
CA GLY A 87 -1.47 13.58 21.03
C GLY A 87 -2.03 12.16 20.90
N ASN A 88 -1.53 11.41 19.92
CA ASN A 88 -1.79 9.99 19.80
C ASN A 88 -0.68 9.20 20.50
N TYR A 89 -1.06 8.29 21.39
CA TYR A 89 -0.14 7.48 22.20
C TYR A 89 -0.27 6.00 21.84
N VAL A 90 -0.64 5.71 20.59
CA VAL A 90 -0.87 4.34 20.12
C VAL A 90 0.43 3.55 20.14
N ALA A 91 1.56 4.17 19.77
CA ALA A 91 2.87 3.51 19.77
C ALA A 91 3.30 2.99 21.15
N GLU A 92 2.83 3.61 22.25
CA GLU A 92 3.08 3.13 23.61
C GLU A 92 2.40 1.78 23.90
N LYS A 93 1.38 1.41 23.11
CA LYS A 93 0.58 0.19 23.29
C LYS A 93 0.72 -0.81 22.13
N ILE A 94 0.89 -0.32 20.91
CA ILE A 94 0.90 -1.09 19.67
C ILE A 94 1.95 -0.49 18.75
N SER A 95 3.01 -1.26 18.46
CA SER A 95 4.02 -0.83 17.50
C SER A 95 3.45 -0.68 16.09
N GLY A 96 4.00 0.25 15.31
CA GLY A 96 3.60 0.45 13.91
C GLY A 96 3.79 -0.81 13.08
N GLN A 97 4.83 -1.60 13.37
CA GLN A 97 5.01 -2.90 12.72
C GLN A 97 3.82 -3.84 12.94
N LYS A 98 3.31 -3.95 14.18
CA LYS A 98 2.17 -4.83 14.47
C LYS A 98 0.89 -4.38 13.76
N VAL A 99 0.67 -3.06 13.69
CA VAL A 99 -0.43 -2.48 12.91
C VAL A 99 -0.29 -2.81 11.42
N ASN A 100 0.91 -2.61 10.85
CA ASN A 100 1.17 -2.92 9.44
C ASN A 100 0.99 -4.41 9.13
N GLU A 101 1.52 -5.30 9.98
CA GLU A 101 1.38 -6.75 9.80
C GLU A 101 -0.08 -7.19 9.86
N ALA A 102 -0.86 -6.70 10.83
CA ALA A 102 -2.29 -7.01 10.95
C ALA A 102 -3.09 -6.49 9.75
N ALA A 103 -2.82 -5.27 9.29
CA ALA A 103 -3.48 -4.69 8.12
C ALA A 103 -3.19 -5.51 6.84
N CYS A 104 -1.95 -5.99 6.67
CA CYS A 104 -1.60 -6.86 5.54
C CYS A 104 -2.33 -8.21 5.60
N ASP A 105 -2.41 -8.82 6.79
CA ASP A 105 -3.08 -10.11 6.98
C ASP A 105 -4.58 -10.01 6.65
N ILE A 106 -5.24 -8.94 7.10
CA ILE A 106 -6.66 -8.69 6.80
C ILE A 106 -6.86 -8.48 5.29
N ALA A 107 -6.04 -7.64 4.66
CA ALA A 107 -6.14 -7.38 3.23
C ALA A 107 -5.93 -8.67 2.40
N ARG A 108 -4.96 -9.50 2.77
CA ARG A 108 -4.70 -10.79 2.12
C ARG A 108 -5.86 -11.76 2.30
N GLN A 109 -6.37 -11.90 3.53
CA GLN A 109 -7.51 -12.77 3.82
C GLN A 109 -8.69 -12.44 2.89
N VAL A 110 -9.03 -11.16 2.75
CA VAL A 110 -10.16 -10.75 1.91
C VAL A 110 -9.82 -10.84 0.43
N ALA A 111 -8.62 -10.45 -0.01
CA ALA A 111 -8.22 -10.61 -1.41
C ALA A 111 -8.34 -12.06 -1.88
N ASP A 112 -8.09 -13.03 -1.00
CA ASP A 112 -8.19 -14.47 -1.29
C ASP A 112 -9.62 -15.02 -1.30
N GLU A 113 -10.61 -14.24 -0.84
CA GLU A 113 -12.04 -14.54 -0.99
C GLU A 113 -12.53 -14.27 -2.43
N GLY A 114 -11.78 -13.52 -3.25
CA GLY A 114 -12.17 -13.16 -4.61
C GLY A 114 -11.01 -12.99 -5.61
N ASP A 115 -11.30 -12.33 -6.73
CA ASP A 115 -10.32 -12.02 -7.79
C ASP A 115 -9.65 -10.66 -7.56
N ALA A 116 -8.96 -10.55 -6.43
CA ALA A 116 -8.24 -9.34 -6.04
C ALA A 116 -6.78 -9.62 -5.66
N LEU A 117 -5.98 -8.57 -5.78
CA LEU A 117 -4.57 -8.46 -5.41
C LEU A 117 -4.42 -7.60 -4.15
N VAL A 118 -3.36 -7.81 -3.38
CA VAL A 118 -2.98 -6.99 -2.23
C VAL A 118 -1.92 -5.98 -2.62
N ALA A 119 -2.14 -4.72 -2.29
CA ALA A 119 -1.21 -3.64 -2.57
C ALA A 119 -0.65 -3.04 -1.28
N GLY A 120 0.68 -3.08 -1.10
CA GLY A 120 1.36 -2.42 0.01
C GLY A 120 1.46 -0.92 -0.21
N GLY A 121 0.69 -0.13 0.55
CA GLY A 121 0.67 1.33 0.42
C GLY A 121 1.69 2.00 1.33
N VAL A 122 2.58 2.82 0.75
CA VAL A 122 3.38 3.81 1.48
C VAL A 122 2.96 5.23 1.13
N SER A 123 3.07 6.13 2.09
CA SER A 123 2.72 7.54 1.92
C SER A 123 3.74 8.48 2.57
N GLN A 124 3.54 9.79 2.44
CA GLN A 124 4.39 10.77 3.10
C GLN A 124 4.32 10.69 4.63
N THR A 125 5.45 10.46 5.26
CA THR A 125 5.56 10.43 6.72
C THR A 125 5.76 11.84 7.31
N PRO A 126 5.44 12.06 8.60
CA PRO A 126 5.79 13.32 9.29
C PRO A 126 7.26 13.71 9.13
N SER A 127 8.17 12.74 9.18
CA SER A 127 9.60 12.95 8.92
C SER A 127 9.89 13.48 7.51
N TYR A 128 9.16 13.01 6.49
CA TYR A 128 9.24 13.52 5.12
C TYR A 128 8.79 14.99 5.03
N LEU A 129 7.67 15.31 5.69
CA LEU A 129 7.09 16.66 5.71
C LEU A 129 7.93 17.66 6.50
N SER A 130 8.61 17.18 7.55
CA SER A 130 9.49 18.00 8.40
C SER A 130 10.89 18.18 7.80
N CYS A 131 11.08 17.81 6.54
CA CYS A 131 12.36 17.92 5.83
C CYS A 131 13.54 17.24 6.53
N LYS A 132 13.31 16.13 7.25
CA LYS A 132 14.40 15.31 7.81
C LYS A 132 15.32 14.79 6.71
N SER A 133 16.49 14.27 7.11
CA SER A 133 17.48 13.76 6.19
C SER A 133 16.90 12.63 5.33
N GLU A 134 17.40 12.52 4.10
CA GLU A 134 17.02 11.45 3.18
C GLU A 134 17.24 10.06 3.78
N VAL A 135 18.32 9.89 4.56
CA VAL A 135 18.66 8.66 5.25
C VAL A 135 17.58 8.24 6.25
N GLU A 136 17.07 9.20 7.05
CA GLU A 136 16.01 8.93 8.03
C GLU A 136 14.69 8.57 7.36
N VAL A 137 14.31 9.30 6.31
CA VAL A 137 13.10 9.02 5.52
C VAL A 137 13.19 7.63 4.88
N LYS A 138 14.32 7.30 4.25
CA LYS A 138 14.56 5.98 3.65
C LYS A 138 14.50 4.87 4.69
N LYS A 139 14.96 5.09 5.93
CA LYS A 139 14.87 4.12 7.03
C LYS A 139 13.41 3.80 7.36
N ILE A 140 12.53 4.80 7.43
CA ILE A 140 11.11 4.59 7.72
C ILE A 140 10.43 3.78 6.61
N PHE A 141 10.68 4.14 5.34
CA PHE A 141 10.13 3.37 4.22
C PHE A 141 10.64 1.93 4.19
N ARG A 142 11.92 1.70 4.50
CA ARG A 142 12.47 0.33 4.59
C ARG A 142 11.74 -0.53 5.61
N GLN A 143 11.40 0.02 6.78
CA GLN A 143 10.66 -0.71 7.80
C GLN A 143 9.26 -1.14 7.31
N GLN A 144 8.54 -0.27 6.61
CA GLN A 144 7.24 -0.62 6.03
C GLN A 144 7.40 -1.66 4.90
N LEU A 145 8.40 -1.48 4.03
CA LEU A 145 8.70 -2.42 2.95
C LEU A 145 9.04 -3.82 3.48
N GLU A 146 9.83 -3.93 4.55
CA GLU A 146 10.17 -5.21 5.16
C GLU A 146 8.92 -6.00 5.57
N VAL A 147 7.90 -5.32 6.10
CA VAL A 147 6.60 -5.92 6.39
C VAL A 147 5.90 -6.38 5.11
N PHE A 148 5.84 -5.53 4.08
CA PHE A 148 5.20 -5.88 2.81
C PHE A 148 5.86 -7.08 2.11
N MET A 149 7.19 -7.17 2.14
CA MET A 149 7.93 -8.31 1.61
C MET A 149 7.63 -9.58 2.42
N LYS A 150 7.70 -9.50 3.76
CA LYS A 150 7.40 -10.62 4.66
C LYS A 150 5.97 -11.13 4.47
N LYS A 151 5.02 -10.24 4.19
CA LYS A 151 3.60 -10.54 3.97
C LYS A 151 3.28 -10.87 2.51
N ASN A 152 4.28 -10.86 1.62
CA ASN A 152 4.15 -11.19 0.20
C ASN A 152 3.00 -10.44 -0.48
N VAL A 153 3.01 -9.10 -0.40
CA VAL A 153 2.05 -8.27 -1.16
C VAL A 153 2.30 -8.43 -2.67
N ASP A 154 1.26 -8.29 -3.47
CA ASP A 154 1.35 -8.55 -4.92
C ASP A 154 2.05 -7.39 -5.65
N PHE A 155 1.86 -6.16 -5.18
CA PHE A 155 2.56 -4.97 -5.68
C PHE A 155 2.59 -3.86 -4.63
N LEU A 156 3.34 -2.79 -4.90
CA LEU A 156 3.47 -1.63 -4.02
C LEU A 156 2.81 -0.39 -4.63
N ILE A 157 2.26 0.47 -3.78
CA ILE A 157 1.73 1.77 -4.16
C ILE A 157 2.46 2.85 -3.36
N ALA A 158 3.03 3.81 -4.08
CA ALA A 158 3.61 5.03 -3.54
C ALA A 158 2.61 6.18 -3.72
N GLU A 159 1.86 6.50 -2.67
CA GLU A 159 0.88 7.59 -2.69
C GLU A 159 1.50 8.89 -2.18
N VAL A 160 1.72 9.86 -3.08
CA VAL A 160 2.52 11.05 -2.77
C VAL A 160 1.74 12.33 -3.08
N SER A 161 1.21 12.97 -2.05
CA SER A 161 0.29 14.10 -2.18
C SER A 161 0.96 15.47 -2.43
N LYS A 162 2.04 15.86 -1.72
CA LYS A 162 2.71 17.17 -1.92
C LYS A 162 4.23 17.15 -1.69
N GLY A 163 5.05 17.67 -2.61
CA GLY A 163 6.50 17.76 -2.40
C GLY A 163 7.28 18.01 -3.68
N ASN A 164 8.55 18.39 -3.54
CA ASN A 164 9.48 18.59 -4.65
C ASN A 164 9.47 17.33 -5.56
N PRO A 165 9.26 17.46 -6.88
CA PRO A 165 9.27 16.34 -7.84
C PRO A 165 10.48 15.41 -7.68
N PHE A 166 11.64 15.97 -7.29
CA PHE A 166 12.87 15.24 -7.05
C PHE A 166 12.74 14.23 -5.90
N ARG A 167 12.13 14.64 -4.76
CA ARG A 167 11.90 13.76 -3.62
C ARG A 167 10.84 12.69 -3.89
N LYS A 168 9.91 12.95 -4.83
CA LYS A 168 8.93 11.93 -5.28
C LYS A 168 9.63 10.78 -5.99
N LYS A 169 10.56 11.11 -6.89
CA LYS A 169 11.37 10.13 -7.64
C LYS A 169 12.27 9.31 -6.70
N GLU A 170 12.89 9.96 -5.71
CA GLU A 170 13.71 9.31 -4.68
C GLU A 170 12.94 8.30 -3.82
N THR A 171 11.72 8.66 -3.40
CA THR A 171 10.83 7.76 -2.65
C THR A 171 10.51 6.53 -3.50
N PHE A 172 10.12 6.72 -4.76
CA PHE A 172 9.85 5.64 -5.69
C PHE A 172 11.09 4.76 -5.97
N LEU A 173 12.26 5.36 -6.16
CA LEU A 173 13.52 4.63 -6.34
C LEU A 173 13.89 3.80 -5.11
N THR A 174 13.51 4.24 -3.91
CA THR A 174 13.71 3.48 -2.66
C THR A 174 12.80 2.26 -2.58
N LEU A 175 11.58 2.37 -3.13
CA LEU A 175 10.59 1.28 -3.17
C LEU A 175 10.89 0.28 -4.28
N ARG A 176 11.61 0.71 -5.31
CA ARG A 176 11.93 -0.11 -6.47
C ARG A 176 12.86 -1.27 -6.09
N ARG A 177 12.38 -2.50 -6.26
CA ARG A 177 13.19 -3.72 -6.26
C ARG A 177 12.98 -4.49 -7.56
N PRO A 178 13.95 -5.30 -8.01
CA PRO A 178 13.88 -6.00 -9.30
C PRO A 178 12.66 -6.92 -9.47
N GLU A 179 12.09 -7.41 -8.37
CA GLU A 179 11.06 -8.46 -8.38
C GLU A 179 9.69 -7.98 -7.89
N GLN A 180 9.52 -6.68 -7.61
CA GLN A 180 8.26 -6.14 -7.11
C GLN A 180 7.73 -5.04 -8.03
N ASP A 181 6.52 -5.22 -8.53
CA ASP A 181 5.82 -4.18 -9.27
C ASP A 181 5.45 -3.01 -8.35
N ALA A 182 5.60 -1.79 -8.83
CA ALA A 182 5.30 -0.57 -8.07
C ALA A 182 4.51 0.42 -8.93
N VAL A 183 3.50 1.02 -8.31
CA VAL A 183 2.66 2.08 -8.87
C VAL A 183 2.92 3.36 -8.10
N GLN A 184 3.06 4.48 -8.81
CA GLN A 184 3.15 5.79 -8.19
C GLN A 184 1.89 6.60 -8.48
N THR A 185 1.33 7.26 -7.46
CA THR A 185 0.21 8.17 -7.60
C THR A 185 0.56 9.54 -7.03
N SER A 186 -0.02 10.60 -7.61
CA SER A 186 0.14 11.96 -7.12
C SER A 186 -1.18 12.70 -7.18
N THR A 187 -1.48 13.45 -6.11
CA THR A 187 -2.56 14.44 -6.16
C THR A 187 -2.06 15.70 -6.86
N ARG A 188 -2.86 16.26 -7.76
CA ARG A 188 -2.58 17.56 -8.40
C ARG A 188 -3.66 18.53 -7.98
N SER A 189 -3.28 19.72 -7.53
CA SER A 189 -4.21 20.76 -7.03
C SER A 189 -5.20 21.25 -8.07
N ASP A 190 -4.89 21.07 -9.35
CA ASP A 190 -5.60 21.69 -10.45
C ASP A 190 -6.83 20.87 -10.88
N ASN A 191 -7.03 19.68 -10.30
CA ASN A 191 -8.17 18.80 -10.52
C ASN A 191 -8.31 17.81 -9.35
N ILE A 192 -9.52 17.65 -8.79
CA ILE A 192 -9.84 16.72 -7.68
C ILE A 192 -9.63 15.23 -8.04
N TYR A 193 -9.24 14.93 -9.29
CA TYR A 193 -8.95 13.58 -9.74
C TYR A 193 -7.57 13.11 -9.26
N LEU A 194 -7.56 11.97 -8.54
CA LEU A 194 -6.35 11.18 -8.30
C LEU A 194 -5.76 10.83 -9.67
N THR A 195 -4.63 11.42 -10.04
CA THR A 195 -3.98 11.09 -11.31
C THR A 195 -3.14 9.83 -11.08
N PHE A 196 -3.60 8.70 -11.61
CA PHE A 196 -2.79 7.48 -11.72
C PHE A 196 -1.72 7.76 -12.79
N GLN A 197 -0.46 7.95 -12.39
CA GLN A 197 0.58 8.17 -13.37
C GLN A 197 1.88 7.46 -13.01
N ILE A 198 2.19 6.53 -13.91
CA ILE A 198 3.46 5.89 -14.24
C ILE A 198 3.66 4.51 -13.59
N PHE A 199 3.47 3.48 -14.42
CA PHE A 199 4.00 2.13 -14.21
C PHE A 199 5.41 2.09 -14.80
N PHE A 200 6.41 1.73 -14.00
CA PHE A 200 7.73 1.37 -14.52
C PHE A 200 7.98 -0.11 -14.23
N HIS A 201 7.73 -0.96 -15.22
CA HIS A 201 8.34 -2.30 -15.23
C HIS A 201 9.73 -2.16 -15.82
N LEU A 202 10.76 -2.24 -14.97
CA LEU A 202 12.13 -2.27 -15.44
C LEU A 202 12.60 -3.71 -15.37
N ARG A 203 12.64 -4.35 -16.55
CA ARG A 203 13.25 -5.67 -16.72
C ARG A 203 14.60 -5.72 -16.00
N PRO A 204 15.01 -6.87 -15.43
CA PRO A 204 16.37 -7.02 -14.95
C PRO A 204 17.33 -6.59 -16.06
N LEU A 205 18.32 -5.77 -15.71
CA LEU A 205 19.42 -5.46 -16.62
C LEU A 205 19.96 -6.79 -17.11
N GLN A 206 19.80 -7.07 -18.40
CA GLN A 206 20.53 -8.19 -19.00
C GLN A 206 22.01 -7.92 -18.72
N PRO A 207 22.77 -8.92 -18.23
CA PRO A 207 24.21 -8.76 -18.14
C PRO A 207 24.71 -8.37 -19.53
N LEU A 208 25.52 -7.31 -19.59
CA LEU A 208 26.26 -6.91 -20.79
C LEU A 208 27.22 -8.05 -21.14
N THR A 209 26.71 -9.06 -21.83
CA THR A 209 27.50 -10.06 -22.50
C THR A 209 27.20 -9.94 -23.98
N GLN A 210 28.26 -9.56 -24.71
CA GLN A 210 28.44 -9.68 -26.16
C GLN A 210 27.81 -8.59 -27.04
N PHE A 211 28.52 -7.47 -27.14
CA PHE A 211 28.85 -6.95 -28.47
C PHE A 211 30.26 -7.47 -28.81
N THR A 212 30.33 -8.47 -29.69
CA THR A 212 31.52 -8.78 -30.49
C THR A 212 31.71 -7.75 -31.57
#